data_AF-A0A0K8P1W6-F1
#
_entry.id   AF-A0A0K8P1W6-F1
#
_cell.length_a   1.000
_cell.length_b   1.000
_cell.length_c   1.000
_cell.angle_alpha   90.00
_cell.angle_beta   90.00
_cell.angle_gamma   90.00
#
_symmetry.space_group_name_H-M   'P 1'
#
loop_
_entity.id
_entity.type
_entity.pdbx_description
1 polymer ?
#
loop_
_entity_poly.entity_id
_entity_poly.type
_entity_poly.pdbx_seq_one_letter_code
_entity_poly.pdbx_strand_id
1 'polypeptide(L)'
;MAKAVRAWMGLLGTALAGSVMAAAPTVATEDVVDKIESPWDMAFMKDGTMFFTEKCKGLSVRLPSGAINKLHGLGGTSGYASTSADLFCDGQAGMMGVAIDPQFASNRFLYVYSSSNLGGKLGNRVIQRQHVGGPAHRRLIRKGGSGVWGAD
;
A
#
# COMPACT_ATOMS: atom_id res chain seq x y z
N MET A 1 -3.75 -41.75 -79.98
CA MET A 1 -4.33 -42.42 -78.78
C MET A 1 -4.18 -41.47 -77.60
N ALA A 2 -5.28 -41.05 -76.97
CA ALA A 2 -5.24 -40.11 -75.85
C ALA A 2 -5.08 -40.83 -74.50
N LYS A 3 -4.38 -40.21 -73.53
CA LYS A 3 -4.40 -40.63 -72.12
C LYS A 3 -4.91 -39.48 -71.26
N ALA A 4 -5.85 -39.79 -70.37
CA ALA A 4 -6.66 -38.82 -69.64
C ALA A 4 -5.92 -38.21 -68.45
N VAL A 5 -6.21 -36.94 -68.18
CA VAL A 5 -5.87 -36.26 -66.92
C VAL A 5 -6.93 -36.63 -65.88
N ARG A 6 -6.51 -37.20 -64.74
CA ARG A 6 -7.38 -37.37 -63.57
C ARG A 6 -7.19 -36.22 -62.59
N ALA A 7 -8.17 -35.32 -62.55
CA ALA A 7 -8.30 -34.35 -61.47
C ALA A 7 -8.80 -35.06 -60.20
N TRP A 8 -8.17 -34.80 -59.06
CA TRP A 8 -8.65 -35.25 -57.75
C TRP A 8 -9.29 -34.07 -57.02
N MET A 9 -10.61 -34.12 -56.81
CA MET A 9 -11.30 -33.21 -55.90
C MET A 9 -11.09 -33.70 -54.47
N GLY A 10 -10.19 -33.04 -53.74
CA GLY A 10 -10.06 -33.24 -52.29
C GLY A 10 -11.23 -32.58 -51.56
N LEU A 11 -11.94 -33.35 -50.72
CA LEU A 11 -12.90 -32.77 -49.77
C LEU A 11 -12.15 -31.88 -48.76
N LEU A 12 -12.58 -30.63 -48.59
CA LEU A 12 -12.23 -29.86 -47.40
C LEU A 12 -13.01 -30.43 -46.21
N GLY A 13 -12.32 -31.15 -45.33
CA GLY A 13 -12.85 -31.51 -44.03
C GLY A 13 -12.91 -30.27 -43.13
N THR A 14 -14.10 -29.87 -42.69
CA THR A 14 -14.29 -28.83 -41.70
C THR A 14 -13.82 -29.31 -40.32
N ALA A 15 -12.68 -28.80 -39.86
CA ALA A 15 -12.22 -29.04 -38.51
C ALA A 15 -13.12 -28.31 -37.50
N LEU A 16 -13.81 -29.06 -36.64
CA LEU A 16 -14.50 -28.52 -35.48
C LEU A 16 -13.45 -28.00 -34.47
N ALA A 17 -13.32 -26.69 -34.35
CA ALA A 17 -12.52 -26.07 -33.30
C ALA A 17 -13.20 -26.28 -31.94
N GLY A 18 -12.82 -27.36 -31.24
CA GLY A 18 -13.28 -27.62 -29.88
C GLY A 18 -12.76 -26.56 -28.92
N SER A 19 -13.66 -25.96 -28.13
CA SER A 19 -13.32 -24.95 -27.13
C SER A 19 -12.42 -25.55 -26.04
N VAL A 20 -11.15 -25.15 -26.01
CA VAL A 20 -10.25 -25.51 -24.90
C VAL A 20 -10.64 -24.68 -23.68
N MET A 21 -11.38 -25.28 -22.75
CA MET A 21 -11.61 -24.69 -21.44
C MET A 21 -10.30 -24.72 -20.65
N ALA A 22 -9.67 -23.55 -20.49
CA ALA A 22 -8.52 -23.41 -19.62
C ALA A 22 -8.92 -23.68 -18.16
N ALA A 23 -8.14 -24.49 -17.45
CA ALA A 23 -8.34 -24.69 -16.02
C ALA A 23 -8.10 -23.38 -15.25
N ALA A 24 -8.88 -23.14 -14.21
CA ALA A 24 -8.69 -21.99 -13.33
C ALA A 24 -7.31 -22.05 -12.64
N PRO A 25 -6.61 -20.92 -12.47
CA PRO A 25 -5.32 -20.90 -11.79
C PRO A 25 -5.46 -21.26 -10.31
N THR A 26 -4.54 -22.07 -9.79
CA THR A 26 -4.43 -22.32 -8.36
C THR A 26 -3.80 -21.11 -7.67
N VAL A 27 -4.44 -20.63 -6.61
CA VAL A 27 -3.93 -19.53 -5.78
C VAL A 27 -3.34 -20.09 -4.49
N ALA A 28 -2.10 -19.73 -4.18
CA ALA A 28 -1.48 -19.97 -2.88
C ALA A 28 -1.47 -18.68 -2.05
N THR A 29 -1.48 -18.81 -0.73
CA THR A 29 -1.50 -17.70 0.23
C THR A 29 -0.40 -17.86 1.27
N GLU A 30 0.26 -16.76 1.63
CA GLU A 30 1.23 -16.69 2.73
C GLU A 30 0.92 -15.50 3.65
N ASP A 31 1.19 -15.66 4.95
CA ASP A 31 1.00 -14.60 5.94
C ASP A 31 2.20 -13.65 5.94
N VAL A 32 2.05 -12.49 5.30
CA VAL A 32 3.11 -11.47 5.21
C VAL A 32 3.29 -10.69 6.52
N VAL A 33 2.19 -10.46 7.24
CA VAL A 33 2.09 -9.84 8.57
C VAL A 33 0.91 -10.48 9.30
N ASP A 34 1.12 -10.93 10.53
CA ASP A 34 0.07 -11.47 11.39
C ASP A 34 -0.34 -10.50 12.52
N LYS A 35 -1.39 -10.87 13.27
CA LYS A 35 -1.84 -10.19 14.51
C LYS A 35 -2.15 -8.67 14.37
N ILE A 36 -2.47 -8.20 13.17
CA ILE A 36 -2.97 -6.83 12.90
C ILE A 36 -4.48 -6.73 13.09
N GLU A 37 -4.96 -5.53 13.40
CA GLU A 37 -6.36 -5.27 13.75
C GLU A 37 -6.98 -4.24 12.81
N SER A 38 -8.09 -4.61 12.17
CA SER A 38 -8.78 -3.76 11.18
C SER A 38 -7.81 -3.14 10.15
N PRO A 39 -7.07 -3.95 9.37
CA PRO A 39 -6.24 -3.44 8.28
C PRO A 39 -7.10 -2.65 7.29
N TRP A 40 -6.60 -1.51 6.81
CA TRP A 40 -7.34 -0.63 5.92
C TRP A 40 -6.70 -0.48 4.54
N ASP A 41 -5.40 -0.14 4.48
CA ASP A 41 -4.68 0.04 3.22
C ASP A 41 -3.20 -0.36 3.35
N MET A 42 -2.55 -0.60 2.21
CA MET A 42 -1.13 -0.94 2.13
C MET A 42 -0.47 -0.44 0.83
N ALA A 43 0.79 -0.02 0.93
CA ALA A 43 1.58 0.44 -0.20
C ALA A 43 3.00 -0.15 -0.16
N PHE A 44 3.48 -0.59 -1.33
CA PHE A 44 4.74 -1.32 -1.47
C PHE A 44 5.80 -0.49 -2.20
N MET A 45 7.04 -0.59 -1.72
CA MET A 45 8.24 -0.21 -2.47
C MET A 45 8.80 -1.42 -3.23
N LYS A 46 9.60 -1.14 -4.28
CA LYS A 46 10.24 -2.17 -5.12
C LYS A 46 11.22 -3.09 -4.38
N ASP A 47 11.68 -2.69 -3.19
CA ASP A 47 12.59 -3.48 -2.34
C ASP A 47 11.86 -4.46 -1.40
N GLY A 48 10.52 -4.48 -1.41
CA GLY A 48 9.70 -5.27 -0.49
C GLY A 48 9.34 -4.55 0.82
N THR A 49 9.71 -3.29 1.00
CA THR A 49 9.20 -2.47 2.11
C THR A 49 7.70 -2.24 1.92
N MET A 50 6.90 -2.59 2.94
CA MET A 50 5.44 -2.45 2.93
C MET A 50 4.98 -1.48 4.02
N PHE A 51 4.37 -0.37 3.63
CA PHE A 51 3.63 0.49 4.54
C PHE A 51 2.19 -0.03 4.66
N PHE A 52 1.62 -0.01 5.87
CA PHE A 52 0.24 -0.46 6.09
C PHE A 52 -0.43 0.34 7.21
N THR A 53 -1.76 0.41 7.17
CA THR A 53 -2.58 1.11 8.15
C THR A 53 -3.54 0.16 8.88
N GLU A 54 -3.56 0.27 10.21
CA GLU A 54 -4.58 -0.32 11.08
C GLU A 54 -5.56 0.78 11.50
N LYS A 55 -6.84 0.63 11.14
CA LYS A 55 -7.88 1.67 11.23
C LYS A 55 -7.91 2.43 12.56
N CYS A 56 -7.89 1.71 13.69
CA CYS A 56 -7.94 2.30 15.02
C CYS A 56 -6.58 2.37 15.73
N LYS A 57 -5.46 2.03 15.06
CA LYS A 57 -4.10 2.16 15.65
C LYS A 57 -3.22 3.15 14.91
N GLY A 58 -2.95 2.93 13.62
CA GLY A 58 -2.15 3.86 12.82
C GLY A 58 -1.33 3.24 11.70
N LEU A 59 -0.37 4.03 11.21
CA LEU A 59 0.58 3.68 10.17
C LEU A 59 1.80 2.95 10.73
N SER A 60 2.10 1.80 10.15
CA SER A 60 3.31 1.01 10.38
C SER A 60 4.05 0.75 9.06
N VAL A 61 5.33 0.35 9.16
CA VAL A 61 6.11 -0.14 8.03
C VAL A 61 6.76 -1.48 8.37
N ARG A 62 6.62 -2.46 7.48
CA ARG A 62 7.35 -3.73 7.49
C ARG A 62 8.54 -3.60 6.53
N LEU A 63 9.75 -3.84 7.04
CA LEU A 63 10.97 -3.89 6.23
C LEU A 63 11.07 -5.23 5.47
N PRO A 64 11.93 -5.35 4.44
CA PRO A 64 12.15 -6.62 3.73
C PRO A 64 12.61 -7.74 4.67
N SER A 65 13.32 -7.41 5.75
CA SER A 65 13.73 -8.34 6.83
C SER A 65 12.60 -8.87 7.71
N GLY A 66 11.35 -8.44 7.50
CA GLY A 66 10.20 -8.78 8.34
C GLY A 66 10.02 -7.88 9.57
N ALA A 67 11.00 -7.05 9.92
CA ALA A 67 10.90 -6.14 11.06
C ALA A 67 9.81 -5.08 10.86
N ILE A 68 8.92 -4.91 11.85
CA ILE A 68 7.80 -3.95 11.81
C ILE A 68 8.10 -2.75 12.72
N ASN A 69 8.02 -1.54 12.17
CA ASN A 69 8.19 -0.28 12.87
C ASN A 69 6.89 0.53 12.87
N LYS A 70 6.39 0.88 14.05
CA LYS A 70 5.18 1.69 14.25
C LYS A 70 5.49 3.17 14.08
N LEU A 71 5.06 3.77 12.96
CA LEU A 71 5.50 5.12 12.55
C LEU A 71 4.63 6.25 13.11
N HIS A 72 3.31 6.15 12.92
CA HIS A 72 2.39 7.21 13.32
C HIS A 72 1.01 6.70 13.75
N GLY A 73 0.65 6.93 15.02
CA GLY A 73 -0.60 6.47 15.62
C GLY A 73 -1.70 7.53 15.75
N LEU A 74 -2.93 7.08 15.97
CA LEU A 74 -4.06 7.93 16.37
C LEU A 74 -3.85 8.55 17.77
N GLY A 75 -4.72 9.50 18.14
CA GLY A 75 -4.83 9.94 19.54
C GLY A 75 -5.10 8.77 20.48
N GLY A 76 -4.48 8.79 21.67
CA GLY A 76 -4.61 7.73 22.68
C GLY A 76 -3.83 6.43 22.41
N THR A 77 -3.25 6.24 21.22
CA THR A 77 -2.47 5.04 20.89
C THR A 77 -1.06 5.07 21.46
N SER A 78 -0.50 3.90 21.77
CA SER A 78 0.82 3.73 22.40
C SER A 78 1.77 2.90 21.53
N GLY A 79 3.09 3.05 21.76
CA GLY A 79 4.13 2.32 21.04
C GLY A 79 4.40 2.78 19.60
N TYR A 80 3.81 3.90 19.16
CA TYR A 80 4.14 4.56 17.88
C TYR A 80 5.21 5.62 18.08
N ALA A 81 6.11 5.79 17.10
CA ALA A 81 7.17 6.81 17.13
C ALA A 81 6.65 8.25 17.17
N SER A 82 5.39 8.47 16.79
CA SER A 82 4.64 9.71 16.93
C SER A 82 3.14 9.45 16.93
N THR A 83 2.34 10.36 17.48
CA THR A 83 0.87 10.32 17.40
C THR A 83 0.31 11.69 17.07
N SER A 84 -0.92 11.74 16.56
CA SER A 84 -1.66 12.99 16.36
C SER A 84 -2.98 12.90 17.13
N ALA A 85 -3.06 13.67 18.22
CA ALA A 85 -4.21 13.66 19.14
C ALA A 85 -5.55 14.02 18.49
N ASP A 86 -5.51 14.71 17.34
CA ASP A 86 -6.70 15.07 16.57
C ASP A 86 -7.24 13.94 15.68
N LEU A 87 -6.51 12.83 15.52
CA LEU A 87 -6.94 11.68 14.73
C LEU A 87 -7.72 10.69 15.60
N PHE A 88 -8.88 10.25 15.12
CA PHE A 88 -9.84 9.43 15.87
C PHE A 88 -10.35 8.25 15.04
N CYS A 89 -10.86 7.22 15.72
CA CYS A 89 -11.50 6.05 15.11
C CYS A 89 -12.93 5.92 15.63
N ASP A 90 -13.91 5.90 14.74
CA ASP A 90 -15.33 5.65 15.05
C ASP A 90 -16.09 5.33 13.75
N GLY A 91 -17.01 4.37 13.75
CA GLY A 91 -17.81 4.05 12.54
C GLY A 91 -16.94 3.78 11.29
N GLN A 92 -16.94 4.71 10.32
CA GLN A 92 -16.11 4.69 9.10
C GLN A 92 -14.94 5.69 9.14
N ALA A 93 -14.56 6.17 10.33
CA ALA A 93 -13.43 7.04 10.60
C ALA A 93 -12.23 6.26 11.18
N GLY A 94 -11.01 6.74 10.91
CA GLY A 94 -9.77 6.08 11.35
C GLY A 94 -8.51 6.50 10.57
N MET A 95 -7.46 5.69 10.68
CA MET A 95 -6.29 5.71 9.79
C MET A 95 -6.59 4.92 8.52
N MET A 96 -6.66 5.60 7.39
CA MET A 96 -7.21 5.05 6.15
C MET A 96 -6.10 4.84 5.10
N GLY A 97 -6.22 5.47 3.93
CA GLY A 97 -5.33 5.24 2.79
C GLY A 97 -3.88 5.67 3.04
N VAL A 98 -2.94 4.99 2.41
CA VAL A 98 -1.50 5.28 2.43
C VAL A 98 -0.94 5.27 1.01
N ALA A 99 -0.27 6.36 0.61
CA ALA A 99 0.34 6.49 -0.69
C ALA A 99 1.83 6.87 -0.56
N ILE A 100 2.68 6.15 -1.29
CA ILE A 100 4.11 6.43 -1.42
C ILE A 100 4.29 7.46 -2.55
N ASP A 101 5.03 8.53 -2.29
CA ASP A 101 5.35 9.51 -3.32
C ASP A 101 6.20 8.86 -4.44
N PRO A 102 5.94 9.09 -5.74
CA PRO A 102 6.75 8.51 -6.81
C PRO A 102 8.25 8.84 -6.73
N GLN A 103 8.60 9.95 -6.07
CA GLN A 103 9.97 10.37 -5.80
C GLN A 103 10.44 10.01 -4.37
N PHE A 104 9.84 9.02 -3.71
CA PHE A 104 10.18 8.62 -2.33
C PHE A 104 11.68 8.39 -2.11
N ALA A 105 12.39 7.86 -3.11
CA ALA A 105 13.83 7.65 -3.04
C ALA A 105 14.63 8.94 -2.75
N SER A 106 14.17 10.10 -3.22
CA SER A 106 14.82 11.40 -3.01
C SER A 106 14.13 12.26 -1.95
N ASN A 107 12.79 12.26 -1.88
CA ASN A 107 12.04 13.16 -0.98
C ASN A 107 11.58 12.51 0.34
N ARG A 108 11.52 11.16 0.40
CA ARG A 108 11.02 10.35 1.53
C ARG A 108 9.56 10.66 1.94
N PHE A 109 8.73 11.18 1.03
CA PHE A 109 7.34 11.56 1.34
C PHE A 109 6.36 10.40 1.25
N LEU A 110 5.59 10.23 2.31
CA LEU A 110 4.44 9.34 2.39
C LEU A 110 3.21 10.20 2.70
N TYR A 111 2.09 9.93 2.04
CA TYR A 111 0.82 10.58 2.30
C TYR A 111 -0.12 9.61 2.99
N VAL A 112 -0.73 10.04 4.09
CA VAL A 112 -1.69 9.22 4.84
C VAL A 112 -3.02 9.97 4.93
N TYR A 113 -4.10 9.35 4.48
CA TYR A 113 -5.46 9.85 4.61
C TYR A 113 -6.04 9.35 5.93
N SER A 114 -6.51 10.26 6.79
CA SER A 114 -7.06 9.89 8.09
C SER A 114 -8.14 10.86 8.56
N SER A 115 -9.09 10.34 9.31
CA SER A 115 -10.14 11.13 9.97
C SER A 115 -9.57 11.95 11.12
N SER A 116 -10.00 13.20 11.20
CA SER A 116 -9.44 14.23 12.06
C SER A 116 -10.56 15.11 12.62
N ASN A 117 -10.43 15.51 13.88
CA ASN A 117 -11.28 16.51 14.55
C ASN A 117 -10.57 17.87 14.71
N LEU A 118 -9.48 18.11 13.96
CA LEU A 118 -8.64 19.30 14.11
C LEU A 118 -9.47 20.59 13.99
N GLY A 119 -9.34 21.47 14.98
CA GLY A 119 -10.11 22.71 15.05
C GLY A 119 -11.60 22.51 15.40
N GLY A 120 -11.96 21.37 15.98
CA GLY A 120 -13.32 21.06 16.42
C GLY A 120 -14.27 20.61 15.30
N LYS A 121 -13.77 20.38 14.09
CA LYS A 121 -14.55 19.94 12.93
C LYS A 121 -14.19 18.51 12.56
N LEU A 122 -15.20 17.63 12.52
CA LEU A 122 -15.02 16.29 11.98
C LEU A 122 -14.81 16.37 10.47
N GLY A 123 -13.79 15.69 9.97
CA GLY A 123 -13.48 15.57 8.55
C GLY A 123 -12.34 14.59 8.34
N ASN A 124 -11.81 14.55 7.12
CA ASN A 124 -10.61 13.78 6.78
C ASN A 124 -9.52 14.73 6.30
N ARG A 125 -8.26 14.40 6.58
CA ARG A 125 -7.10 15.15 6.09
C ARG A 125 -6.05 14.23 5.50
N VAL A 126 -5.30 14.76 4.53
CA VAL A 126 -4.07 14.14 4.05
C VAL A 126 -2.91 14.64 4.91
N ILE A 127 -2.11 13.70 5.38
CA ILE A 127 -0.97 13.91 6.26
C ILE A 127 0.29 13.58 5.47
N GLN A 128 1.04 14.62 5.06
CA GLN A 128 2.39 14.43 4.55
C GLN A 128 3.31 14.02 5.73
N ARG A 129 3.98 12.89 5.59
CA ARG A 129 5.03 12.41 6.49
C ARG A 129 6.33 12.28 5.70
N GLN A 130 7.41 12.82 6.23
CA GLN A 130 8.74 12.51 5.72
C GLN A 130 9.31 11.36 6.57
N HIS A 131 9.53 10.19 5.96
CA HIS A 131 10.11 9.05 6.67
C HIS A 131 11.64 9.11 6.66
N VAL A 132 12.21 9.70 7.71
CA VAL A 132 13.66 9.81 7.89
C VAL A 132 14.25 8.49 8.42
N GLY A 133 14.62 7.61 7.48
CA GLY A 133 15.30 6.33 7.68
C GLY A 133 16.43 6.16 6.67
N GLY A 134 17.42 5.30 6.96
CA GLY A 134 18.69 5.21 6.20
C GLY A 134 19.74 4.32 6.90
N PRO A 135 20.81 4.82 7.59
CA PRO A 135 21.22 6.17 8.02
C PRO A 135 20.26 7.33 7.82
N ALA A 136 19.08 7.38 8.46
CA ALA A 136 18.63 6.88 9.76
C ALA A 136 18.97 7.79 10.94
N HIS A 137 17.98 7.90 11.83
CA HIS A 137 18.07 8.59 13.11
C HIS A 137 18.50 10.06 13.02
N ARG A 138 17.93 10.81 12.07
CA ARG A 138 17.73 12.25 12.27
C ARG A 138 16.24 12.57 12.37
N ARG A 139 15.79 12.69 13.61
CA ARG A 139 14.41 13.04 13.99
C ARG A 139 14.07 14.43 13.46
N LEU A 140 13.45 14.50 12.28
CA LEU A 140 12.85 15.73 11.74
C LEU A 140 11.38 15.51 11.45
N ILE A 141 10.59 15.36 12.53
CA ILE A 141 9.14 15.57 12.44
C ILE A 141 8.94 17.08 12.31
N ARG A 142 8.78 17.57 11.07
CA ARG A 142 8.29 18.91 10.78
C ARG A 142 6.86 19.04 11.34
N LYS A 143 6.71 19.44 12.60
CA LYS A 143 5.47 20.08 13.06
C LYS A 143 5.31 21.35 12.22
N GLY A 144 4.15 21.50 11.58
CA GLY A 144 3.85 22.71 10.82
C GLY A 144 3.79 23.92 11.76
N GLY A 145 4.63 24.91 11.51
CA GLY A 145 4.75 26.13 12.32
C GLY A 145 6.10 26.78 12.02
N SER A 146 6.08 28.03 11.58
CA SER A 146 7.29 28.82 11.28
C SER A 146 8.12 29.05 12.54
N GLY A 147 9.33 28.49 12.60
CA GLY A 147 10.24 28.63 13.73
C GLY A 147 11.68 28.29 13.36
N VAL A 148 12.63 29.06 13.87
CA VAL A 148 14.06 28.99 13.53
C VAL A 148 14.73 27.79 14.21
N TRP A 149 15.73 27.22 13.54
CA TRP A 149 16.52 26.08 14.03
C TRP A 149 17.39 26.46 15.24
N GLY A 150 17.35 25.63 16.28
CA GLY A 150 18.36 25.52 17.32
C GLY A 150 18.73 24.04 17.49
N ALA A 151 19.98 23.76 17.81
CA ALA A 151 20.45 22.42 18.13
C ALA A 151 20.75 22.32 19.63
N ASP A 152 20.15 21.33 20.27
CA ASP A 152 20.49 20.77 21.57
C ASP A 152 21.25 19.43 21.42
#